data_AF-A0A968KHW5-F1
#
_entry.id   AF-A0A968KHW5-F1
#
_cell.length_a   1.000
_cell.length_b   1.000
_cell.length_c   1.000
_cell.angle_alpha   90.00
_cell.angle_beta   90.00
_cell.angle_gamma   90.00
#
_symmetry.space_group_name_H-M   'P 1'
#
loop_
_entity.id
_entity.type
_entity.pdbx_description
1 polymer ?
#
loop_
_entity_poly.entity_id
_entity_poly.type
_entity_poly.pdbx_seq_one_letter_code
_entity_poly.pdbx_strand_id
1 'polypeptide(L)' 'MLHINEIYKSIQGESSLAGRLCVFVRLTGCHLRCRWCDTEHAFYEGTPMTVAQVVQTVSRFDIPLVEVTG' A
#
# COMPACT_ATOMS: atom_id res chain seq x y z
N MET A 1 5.87 -4.58 14.17
CA MET A 1 6.42 -4.30 12.82
C MET A 1 5.32 -4.58 11.81
N LEU A 2 5.25 -3.79 10.73
CA LEU A 2 4.37 -4.02 9.59
C LEU A 2 5.12 -4.86 8.55
N HIS A 3 4.44 -5.77 7.86
CA HIS A 3 4.99 -6.42 6.67
C HIS A 3 4.50 -5.66 5.46
N ILE A 4 5.42 -5.11 4.68
CA ILE A 4 5.13 -4.26 3.53
C ILE A 4 5.39 -5.06 2.27
N ASN A 5 4.36 -5.22 1.43
CA ASN A 5 4.48 -5.83 0.12
C ASN A 5 5.13 -4.83 -0.86
N GLU A 6 4.57 -3.63 -0.95
CA GLU A 6 5.07 -2.57 -1.84
C GLU A 6 4.71 -1.16 -1.36
N ILE A 7 5.55 -0.18 -1.73
CA ILE A 7 5.28 1.25 -1.59
C ILE A 7 5.61 1.92 -2.91
N TYR A 8 4.62 2.57 -3.54
CA TYR A 8 4.80 3.17 -4.86
C TYR A 8 3.89 4.40 -5.07
N LYS A 9 4.29 5.27 -6.00
CA LYS A 9 3.50 6.43 -6.43
C LYS A 9 2.63 6.06 -7.62
N SER A 10 1.35 6.42 -7.57
CA SER A 10 0.42 6.26 -8.69
C SER A 10 -0.74 7.28 -8.61
N ILE A 11 -1.72 7.14 -9.49
CA ILE A 11 -3.00 7.84 -9.44
C ILE A 11 -4.02 6.93 -8.74
N GLN A 12 -4.79 7.45 -7.78
CA GLN A 12 -5.88 6.72 -7.17
C GLN A 12 -6.93 6.37 -8.24
N GLY A 13 -7.27 5.09 -8.37
CA GLY A 13 -8.19 4.60 -9.40
C GLY A 13 -9.66 4.64 -8.99
N GLU A 14 -9.94 4.66 -7.69
CA GLU A 14 -11.27 4.34 -7.17
C GLU A 14 -11.81 5.35 -6.15
N SER A 15 -13.13 5.30 -5.94
CA SER A 15 -13.85 6.06 -4.91
C SER A 15 -13.72 7.59 -5.05
N SER A 16 -13.88 8.32 -3.95
CA SER A 16 -14.00 9.78 -3.89
C SER A 16 -12.71 10.54 -4.23
N LEU A 17 -11.57 9.84 -4.25
CA LEU A 17 -10.27 10.42 -4.56
C LEU A 17 -9.71 9.97 -5.91
N ALA A 18 -10.52 9.25 -6.71
CA ALA A 18 -10.14 8.83 -8.05
C ALA A 18 -9.60 10.00 -8.89
N GLY A 19 -8.48 9.77 -9.59
CA GLY A 19 -7.78 10.76 -10.39
C GLY A 19 -6.74 11.60 -9.64
N ARG A 20 -6.61 11.47 -8.32
CA ARG A 20 -5.58 12.19 -7.55
C ARG A 20 -4.26 11.43 -7.48
N LEU A 21 -3.16 12.15 -7.51
CA LEU A 21 -1.83 11.61 -7.26
C LEU A 21 -1.72 11.18 -5.78
N CYS A 22 -1.26 9.95 -5.54
CA CYS A 22 -1.11 9.39 -4.20
C CYS A 22 0.08 8.42 -4.10
N VAL A 23 0.49 8.12 -2.87
CA VAL A 23 1.43 7.04 -2.56
C VAL A 23 0.66 5.88 -1.97
N PHE A 24 0.74 4.72 -2.59
CA PHE A 24 0.18 3.49 -2.05
C PHE A 24 1.18 2.85 -1.08
N VAL A 25 0.66 2.38 0.05
CA VAL A 25 1.36 1.50 0.99
C VAL A 25 0.56 0.21 1.09
N ARG A 26 1.03 -0.84 0.40
CA ARG A 26 0.39 -2.16 0.42
C ARG A 26 1.00 -3.05 1.49
N LEU A 27 0.17 -3.48 2.43
CA LEU A 27 0.56 -4.42 3.48
C LEU A 27 0.50 -5.86 2.97
N THR A 28 1.28 -6.73 3.60
CA THR A 28 1.25 -8.16 3.36
C THR A 28 0.22 -8.86 4.24
N GLY A 29 -0.55 -9.75 3.63
CA GLY A 29 -1.44 -10.67 4.32
C GLY A 29 -2.88 -10.16 4.40
N CYS A 30 -3.81 -11.09 4.20
CA CYS A 30 -5.24 -10.90 4.44
C CYS A 30 -5.75 -12.08 5.27
N HIS A 31 -6.83 -11.95 6.03
CA HIS A 31 -7.48 -13.09 6.69
C HIS A 31 -8.57 -13.72 5.81
N LEU A 32 -8.94 -13.04 4.72
CA LEU A 32 -9.84 -13.54 3.69
C LEU A 32 -9.03 -14.15 2.54
N ARG A 33 -9.62 -15.11 1.82
CA ARG A 33 -9.06 -15.73 0.61
C ARG A 33 -10.12 -15.70 -0.50
N CYS A 34 -10.52 -14.48 -0.83
CA CYS A 34 -11.55 -14.23 -1.84
C CYS A 34 -11.07 -14.79 -3.19
N ARG A 35 -11.90 -15.61 -3.85
CA ARG A 35 -11.59 -16.20 -5.17
C ARG A 35 -11.54 -15.18 -6.33
N TRP A 36 -11.90 -13.93 -6.03
CA TRP A 36 -11.99 -12.81 -6.97
C TRP A 36 -11.08 -11.66 -6.53
N CYS A 37 -10.05 -11.96 -5.74
CA CYS A 37 -9.02 -10.99 -5.42
C CYS A 37 -8.09 -10.82 -6.62
N ASP A 38 -7.88 -9.58 -7.05
CA ASP A 38 -6.94 -9.24 -8.12
C ASP A 38 -5.48 -9.09 -7.62
N THR A 39 -5.28 -9.12 -6.31
CA THR A 39 -4.00 -8.83 -5.63
C THR A 39 -3.57 -10.00 -4.73
N GLU A 40 -3.73 -11.25 -5.19
CA GLU A 40 -3.38 -12.44 -4.37
C GLU A 40 -1.90 -12.52 -3.99
N HIS A 41 -1.01 -11.90 -4.78
CA HIS A 41 0.43 -11.84 -4.49
C HIS A 41 0.74 -11.13 -3.16
N ALA A 42 -0.11 -10.18 -2.75
CA ALA A 42 0.04 -9.46 -1.48
C ALA A 42 -0.19 -10.35 -0.25
N PHE A 43 -0.70 -11.58 -0.40
CA PHE A 43 -0.96 -12.47 0.74
C PHE A 43 0.30 -13.04 1.37
N TYR A 44 1.42 -13.11 0.63
CA TYR A 44 2.58 -13.91 1.04
C TYR A 44 3.88 -13.11 1.09
N GLU A 45 4.06 -12.15 0.20
CA GLU A 45 5.34 -11.44 0.03
C GLU A 45 5.38 -10.16 0.86
N GLY A 46 6.50 -9.89 1.53
CA GLY A 46 6.76 -8.58 2.11
C GLY A 46 7.98 -8.51 3.03
N THR A 47 8.40 -7.29 3.32
CA THR A 47 9.55 -7.00 4.17
C THR A 47 9.10 -6.35 5.48
N PRO A 48 9.63 -6.77 6.65
CA PRO A 48 9.31 -6.13 7.91
C PRO A 48 9.83 -4.69 7.95
N MET A 49 8.95 -3.75 8.24
CA MET A 49 9.26 -2.34 8.45
C MET A 49 8.59 -1.83 9.72
N THR A 50 9.24 -0.91 10.41
CA THR A 50 8.61 -0.10 11.47
C THR A 50 7.74 0.99 10.84
N VAL A 51 6.75 1.49 11.57
CA VAL A 51 5.93 2.63 11.12
C VAL A 51 6.81 3.83 10.77
N ALA A 52 7.85 4.10 11.56
CA ALA A 52 8.80 5.19 11.29
C ALA A 52 9.52 5.01 9.95
N GLN A 53 9.94 3.79 9.60
CA GLN A 53 10.55 3.49 8.29
C GLN A 53 9.55 3.68 7.15
N VAL A 54 8.29 3.27 7.32
CA VAL A 54 7.24 3.47 6.30
C VAL A 54 7.01 4.96 6.07
N VAL A 55 6.82 5.73 7.15
CA VAL A 55 6.64 7.19 7.07
C VAL A 55 7.84 7.84 6.39
N GLN A 56 9.07 7.46 6.77
CA GLN A 56 10.28 8.01 6.15
C GLN A 56 10.36 7.70 4.65
N THR A 57 9.93 6.52 4.20
CA THR A 57 9.90 6.15 2.78
C THR A 57 8.84 6.94 2.03
N VAL A 58 7.62 7.04 2.57
CA VAL A 58 6.51 7.77 1.95
C VAL A 58 6.81 9.26 1.82
N SER A 59 7.43 9.88 2.84
CA SER A 59 7.80 11.30 2.82
C SER A 59 8.76 11.68 1.68
N ARG A 60 9.50 10.72 1.09
CA ARG A 60 10.40 10.98 -0.04
C ARG A 60 9.68 11.27 -1.36
N PHE A 61 8.40 10.92 -1.45
CA PHE A 61 7.62 11.13 -2.67
C PHE A 61 7.05 12.56 -2.78
N ASP A 62 7.07 13.36 -1.70
CA ASP A 62 6.53 14.72 -1.63
C ASP A 62 5.07 14.82 -2.11
N ILE A 63 4.25 13.85 -1.71
CA ILE A 63 2.82 13.77 -2.04
C ILE A 63 2.03 13.69 -0.74
N PRO A 64 1.04 14.59 -0.53
CA PRO A 64 0.31 14.67 0.72
C PRO A 64 -0.73 13.55 0.91
N LEU A 65 -1.10 12.86 -0.18
CA LEU A 65 -2.10 11.80 -0.16
C LEU A 65 -1.44 10.42 -0.12
N VAL A 66 -1.79 9.64 0.89
CA VAL A 66 -1.30 8.27 1.10
C VAL A 66 -2.49 7.33 1.21
N GLU A 67 -2.46 6.25 0.43
CA GLU A 67 -3.49 5.22 0.41
C GLU A 67 -2.91 3.96 1.04
N VAL A 68 -3.42 3.58 2.21
CA VAL A 68 -3.02 2.34 2.88
C VAL A 68 -3.94 1.22 2.41
N THR A 69 -3.37 0.16 1.85
CA THR A 69 -4.10 -0.96 1.26
C THR A 69 -3.39 -2.30 1.55
N GLY A 70 -3.87 -3.39 0.99
CA GLY A 70 -3.43 -4.75 1.27
C GLY A 70 -4.49 -5.75 0.89
#